data_AF-A0A5M8QIB0-F1
#
_entry.id   AF-A0A5M8QIB0-F1
#
_cell.length_a   1.000
_cell.length_b   1.000
_cell.length_c   1.000
_cell.angle_alpha   90.00
_cell.angle_beta   90.00
_cell.angle_gamma   90.00
#
_symmetry.space_group_name_H-M   'P 1'
#
loop_
_entity.id
_entity.type
_entity.pdbx_description
1 polymer ?
#
loop_
_entity_poly.entity_id
_entity_poly.type
_entity_poly.pdbx_seq_one_letter_code
_entity_poly.pdbx_strand_id
1 'polypeptide(L)'
;MNHFYTFNREVKNLIKNNPDNKGMQVIERYRKSLRVDLNYYDALEFLGEHLGLELECKEVYERGKFKGYIPQVKLHKGNPYNGKAGIRKITEFPYKSLNKLFDYMSRQYVYFLIDLPDFEKHVFNDREH
;
A
#
# COMPACT_ATOMS: atom_id res chain seq x y z
N MET A 1 3.86 -20.32 -3.22
CA MET A 1 4.04 -19.01 -3.90
C MET A 1 4.28 -17.96 -2.82
N ASN A 2 5.32 -17.14 -2.97
CA ASN A 2 5.67 -16.08 -2.02
C ASN A 2 4.66 -14.93 -2.15
N HIS A 3 4.07 -14.48 -1.05
CA HIS A 3 3.03 -13.44 -1.05
C HIS A 3 3.56 -12.08 -1.55
N PHE A 4 4.84 -11.78 -1.33
CA PHE A 4 5.50 -10.60 -1.90
C PHE A 4 5.60 -10.67 -3.43
N TYR A 5 5.82 -11.86 -4.00
CA TYR A 5 5.81 -12.05 -5.46
C TYR A 5 4.41 -11.76 -6.04
N THR A 6 3.37 -12.26 -5.39
CA THR A 6 1.98 -11.98 -5.77
C THR A 6 1.71 -10.48 -5.75
N PHE A 7 2.04 -9.79 -4.65
CA PHE A 7 1.87 -8.35 -4.53
C PHE A 7 2.55 -7.59 -5.67
N ASN A 8 3.83 -7.88 -5.91
CA ASN A 8 4.62 -7.24 -6.96
C ASN A 8 4.02 -7.45 -8.36
N ARG A 9 3.57 -8.67 -8.66
CA ARG A 9 2.93 -9.00 -9.93
C ARG A 9 1.64 -8.22 -10.11
N GLU A 10 0.80 -8.15 -9.08
CA GLU A 10 -0.50 -7.48 -9.16
C GLU A 10 -0.37 -5.97 -9.32
N VAL A 11 0.54 -5.31 -8.58
CA VAL A 11 0.82 -3.87 -8.77
C VAL A 11 1.33 -3.60 -10.18
N LYS A 12 2.28 -4.41 -10.67
CA LYS A 12 2.80 -4.29 -12.04
C LYS A 12 1.70 -4.41 -13.08
N ASN A 13 0.81 -5.39 -12.93
CA ASN A 13 -0.33 -5.61 -13.82
C ASN A 13 -1.32 -4.43 -13.76
N LEU A 14 -1.59 -3.92 -12.56
CA LEU A 14 -2.50 -2.81 -12.34
C LEU A 14 -2.01 -1.54 -13.06
N ILE A 15 -0.72 -1.21 -12.93
CA ILE A 15 -0.09 -0.08 -13.63
C ILE A 15 -0.10 -0.31 -15.14
N LYS A 16 0.31 -1.50 -15.60
CA LYS A 16 0.34 -1.84 -17.03
C LYS A 16 -1.04 -1.71 -17.70
N ASN A 17 -2.10 -2.09 -16.99
CA ASN A 17 -3.46 -2.08 -17.52
C ASN A 17 -4.15 -0.70 -17.39
N ASN A 18 -3.55 0.25 -16.66
CA ASN A 18 -4.11 1.59 -16.46
C ASN A 18 -3.03 2.67 -16.70
N PRO A 19 -2.40 2.71 -17.90
CA PRO A 19 -1.26 3.58 -18.16
C PRO A 19 -1.59 5.07 -18.07
N ASP A 20 -2.85 5.45 -18.32
CA ASP A 20 -3.32 6.85 -18.31
C ASP A 20 -3.73 7.35 -16.92
N ASN A 21 -3.78 6.47 -15.91
CA ASN A 21 -4.10 6.87 -14.55
C ASN A 21 -2.91 7.62 -13.93
N LYS A 22 -3.10 8.91 -13.63
CA LYS A 22 -2.05 9.77 -13.06
C LYS A 22 -1.44 9.22 -11.77
N GLY A 23 -2.24 8.64 -10.88
CA GLY A 23 -1.74 8.05 -9.64
C GLY A 23 -0.82 6.83 -9.90
N MET A 24 -1.17 6.00 -10.88
CA MET A 24 -0.31 4.87 -11.31
C MET A 24 1.02 5.36 -11.89
N GLN A 25 1.00 6.45 -12.66
CA GLN A 25 2.20 7.07 -13.20
C GLN A 25 3.10 7.63 -12.09
N VAL A 26 2.52 8.23 -11.04
CA VAL A 26 3.26 8.72 -9.86
C VAL A 26 3.96 7.57 -9.14
N ILE A 27 3.27 6.45 -8.92
CA ILE A 27 3.87 5.25 -8.30
C ILE A 27 5.05 4.73 -9.12
N GLU A 28 4.89 4.60 -10.44
CA GLU A 28 5.96 4.11 -11.31
C GLU A 28 7.15 5.08 -11.36
N ARG A 29 6.89 6.39 -11.41
CA ARG A 29 7.93 7.42 -11.33
C ARG A 29 8.66 7.40 -9.99
N TYR A 30 7.93 7.27 -8.89
CA TYR A 30 8.51 7.17 -7.56
C TYR A 30 9.45 5.97 -7.47
N ARG A 31 8.97 4.77 -7.83
CA ARG A 31 9.79 3.54 -7.85
C ARG A 31 11.07 3.71 -8.66
N LYS A 32 10.98 4.28 -9.87
CA LYS A 32 12.14 4.57 -10.74
C LYS A 32 13.07 5.66 -10.20
N SER A 33 12.57 6.55 -9.35
CA SER A 33 13.35 7.64 -8.77
C SER A 33 14.23 7.19 -7.59
N LEU A 34 13.98 5.99 -7.06
CA LEU A 34 14.81 5.37 -6.03
C LEU A 34 16.11 4.89 -6.71
N ARG A 35 17.27 5.21 -6.12
CA ARG A 35 18.59 4.90 -6.70
C ARG A 35 18.92 3.39 -6.76
N VAL A 36 17.99 2.55 -6.33
CA VAL A 36 18.06 1.10 -6.30
C VAL A 36 16.84 0.60 -7.06
N ASP A 37 17.01 -0.42 -7.93
CA ASP A 37 15.87 -1.06 -8.60
C ASP A 37 15.08 -1.89 -7.58
N LEU A 38 14.16 -1.19 -6.90
CA LEU A 38 13.27 -1.79 -5.93
C LEU A 38 12.05 -2.37 -6.63
N ASN A 39 11.61 -3.52 -6.10
CA ASN A 39 10.33 -4.08 -6.45
C ASN A 39 9.19 -3.18 -5.91
N TYR A 40 7.97 -3.37 -6.40
CA TYR A 40 6.83 -2.54 -5.99
C TYR A 40 6.48 -2.67 -4.51
N TYR A 41 6.67 -3.84 -3.88
CA TYR A 41 6.40 -3.98 -2.46
C TYR A 41 7.31 -3.05 -1.65
N ASP A 42 8.62 -3.16 -1.83
CA ASP A 42 9.60 -2.35 -1.09
C ASP A 42 9.43 -0.85 -1.40
N ALA A 43 9.23 -0.49 -2.67
CA ALA A 43 9.03 0.91 -3.04
C ALA A 43 7.74 1.51 -2.43
N LEU A 44 6.64 0.75 -2.39
CA LEU A 44 5.40 1.23 -1.79
C LEU A 44 5.42 1.21 -0.25
N GLU A 45 6.24 0.35 0.34
CA GLU A 45 6.54 0.36 1.78
C GLU A 45 7.29 1.65 2.14
N PHE A 46 8.39 1.97 1.44
CA PHE A 46 9.11 3.24 1.65
C PHE A 46 8.26 4.47 1.40
N LEU A 47 7.43 4.45 0.35
CA LEU A 47 6.50 5.55 0.09
C LEU A 47 5.49 5.67 1.23
N GLY A 48 4.98 4.54 1.72
CA GLY A 48 4.09 4.51 2.88
C GLY A 48 4.72 5.18 4.09
N GLU A 49 5.92 4.75 4.47
CA GLU A 49 6.66 5.31 5.60
C GLU A 49 6.84 6.83 5.47
N HIS A 50 7.25 7.30 4.29
CA HIS A 50 7.40 8.73 4.00
C HIS A 50 6.09 9.51 4.18
N LEU A 51 4.96 8.91 3.81
CA LEU A 51 3.62 9.49 3.97
C LEU A 51 3.01 9.22 5.36
N GLY A 52 3.74 8.58 6.29
CA GLY A 52 3.22 8.19 7.60
C GLY A 52 2.11 7.14 7.52
N LEU A 53 2.25 6.18 6.61
CA LEU A 53 1.34 5.07 6.35
C LEU A 53 2.08 3.75 6.51
N GLU A 54 1.46 2.77 7.16
CA GLU A 54 2.05 1.44 7.37
C GLU A 54 1.02 0.39 6.99
N LEU A 55 1.38 -0.51 6.07
CA LEU A 55 0.52 -1.60 5.63
C LEU A 55 0.67 -2.78 6.60
N GLU A 56 -0.40 -3.16 7.29
CA GLU A 56 -0.38 -4.20 8.31
C GLU A 56 -1.33 -5.35 7.98
N CYS A 57 -0.92 -6.56 8.35
CA CYS A 57 -1.76 -7.76 8.33
C CYS A 57 -2.08 -8.17 9.77
N LYS A 58 -3.32 -7.95 10.20
CA LYS A 58 -3.75 -8.31 11.56
C LYS A 58 -4.31 -9.73 11.60
N GLU A 59 -3.76 -10.58 12.45
CA GLU A 59 -4.37 -11.88 12.75
C GLU A 59 -5.65 -11.72 13.57
N VAL A 60 -6.69 -12.48 13.21
CA VAL A 60 -7.99 -12.45 13.88
C VAL A 60 -8.26 -13.79 14.51
N TYR A 61 -8.65 -13.75 15.78
CA TYR A 61 -9.01 -14.91 16.58
C TYR A 61 -10.44 -14.73 17.13
N GLU A 62 -11.21 -15.81 17.16
CA GLU A 62 -12.53 -15.85 17.80
C GLU A 62 -12.56 -17.04 18.75
N ARG A 63 -12.84 -16.79 20.04
CA ARG A 63 -12.82 -17.82 21.10
C ARG A 63 -11.52 -18.65 21.10
N GLY A 64 -10.38 -17.97 20.91
CA GLY A 64 -9.05 -18.59 20.86
C GLY A 64 -8.73 -19.35 19.56
N LYS A 65 -9.65 -19.42 18.59
CA LYS A 65 -9.41 -20.07 17.31
C LYS A 65 -9.04 -19.06 16.24
N PHE A 66 -7.95 -19.30 15.54
CA PHE A 66 -7.54 -18.51 14.38
C PHE A 66 -8.63 -18.50 13.30
N LYS A 67 -8.97 -17.31 12.79
CA LYS A 67 -10.00 -17.10 11.77
C LYS A 67 -9.43 -16.62 10.44
N GLY A 68 -8.25 -16.01 10.45
CA GLY A 68 -7.62 -15.46 9.27
C GLY A 68 -6.91 -14.16 9.56
N TYR A 69 -6.67 -13.41 8.48
CA TYR A 69 -5.94 -12.16 8.47
C TYR A 69 -6.83 -11.04 7.94
N ILE A 70 -6.79 -9.87 8.56
CA ILE A 70 -7.43 -8.64 8.07
C ILE A 70 -6.33 -7.68 7.61
N PRO A 71 -6.36 -7.22 6.34
CA PRO A 71 -5.47 -6.16 5.89
C PRO A 71 -5.96 -4.79 6.40
N GLN A 72 -5.04 -4.01 6.94
CA GLN A 72 -5.31 -2.67 7.44
C GLN A 72 -4.16 -1.71 7.09
N VAL A 73 -4.47 -0.42 6.98
CA VAL A 73 -3.48 0.64 6.89
C VAL A 73 -3.49 1.39 8.20
N LYS A 74 -2.34 1.42 8.86
CA LYS A 74 -2.13 2.27 10.03
C LYS A 74 -1.64 3.63 9.56
N LEU A 75 -2.32 4.65 10.06
CA LEU A 75 -2.02 6.05 9.83
C LEU A 75 -1.24 6.55 11.04
N HIS A 76 -0.07 7.15 10.79
CA HIS A 76 0.74 7.81 11.79
C HIS A 76 0.40 9.30 11.87
N LYS A 77 0.77 9.95 12.97
CA LYS A 77 0.56 11.40 13.11
C LYS A 77 1.38 12.14 12.04
N GLY A 78 0.77 13.14 11.40
CA GLY A 78 1.39 13.87 10.29
C GLY A 78 1.12 13.28 8.89
N ASN A 79 0.35 12.19 8.79
CA ASN A 79 -0.06 11.65 7.49
C ASN A 79 -0.88 12.68 6.67
N PRO A 80 -0.82 12.61 5.34
CA PRO A 80 -1.42 13.62 4.46
C PRO A 80 -2.96 13.53 4.33
N TYR A 81 -3.63 12.50 4.85
CA TYR A 81 -5.10 12.43 4.78
C TYR A 81 -5.77 13.41 5.73
N ASN A 82 -5.37 13.39 7.00
CA ASN A 82 -5.97 14.21 8.04
C ASN A 82 -5.00 14.55 9.19
N GLY A 83 -3.74 14.15 9.09
CA GLY A 83 -2.70 14.36 10.11
C GLY A 83 -2.88 13.56 11.40
N LYS A 84 -3.97 12.81 11.57
CA LYS A 84 -4.30 12.08 12.81
C LYS A 84 -3.89 10.62 12.71
N ALA A 85 -3.36 10.09 13.80
CA ALA A 85 -3.09 8.66 13.90
C ALA A 85 -4.39 7.85 13.92
N GLY A 86 -4.36 6.63 13.39
CA GLY A 86 -5.52 5.74 13.36
C GLY A 86 -5.26 4.45 12.60
N ILE A 87 -6.28 3.59 12.54
CA ILE A 87 -6.24 2.36 11.74
C ILE A 87 -7.43 2.40 10.78
N ARG A 88 -7.17 2.22 9.50
CA ARG A 88 -8.18 2.02 8.46
C ARG A 88 -8.13 0.58 8.00
N LYS A 89 -9.16 -0.19 8.35
CA LYS A 89 -9.33 -1.53 7.78
C LYS A 89 -9.66 -1.41 6.29
N ILE A 90 -9.02 -2.25 5.49
CA ILE A 90 -9.31 -2.35 4.06
C ILE A 90 -10.54 -3.25 3.83
N THR A 91 -10.79 -4.20 4.73
CA THR A 91 -12.01 -5.02 4.77
C THR A 91 -12.32 -5.47 6.20
N GLU A 92 -13.58 -5.77 6.47
CA GLU A 92 -14.02 -6.39 7.72
C GLU A 92 -13.92 -7.94 7.68
N PHE A 93 -13.77 -8.52 6.49
CA PHE A 93 -13.76 -9.97 6.31
C PHE A 93 -12.35 -10.56 6.39
N PRO A 94 -12.10 -11.54 7.27
CA PRO A 94 -10.79 -12.16 7.38
C PRO A 94 -10.50 -13.10 6.21
N TYR A 95 -9.30 -12.99 5.65
CA TYR A 95 -8.77 -13.92 4.65
C TYR A 95 -8.09 -15.10 5.32
N LYS A 96 -8.41 -16.32 4.89
CA LYS A 96 -7.76 -17.55 5.41
C LYS A 96 -6.35 -17.79 4.85
N SER A 97 -5.93 -17.03 3.84
CA SER A 97 -4.66 -17.23 3.13
C SER A 97 -3.95 -15.90 2.94
N LEU A 98 -2.67 -15.84 3.35
CA LEU A 98 -1.81 -14.67 3.12
C LEU A 98 -1.70 -14.33 1.63
N ASN A 99 -1.60 -15.32 0.75
CA ASN A 99 -1.50 -15.04 -0.70
C ASN A 99 -2.76 -14.33 -1.24
N LYS A 100 -3.96 -14.76 -0.81
CA LYS A 100 -5.21 -14.08 -1.19
C LYS A 100 -5.32 -12.70 -0.55
N LEU A 101 -4.85 -12.56 0.68
CA LEU A 101 -4.80 -11.28 1.35
C LEU A 101 -3.88 -10.32 0.57
N PHE A 102 -2.65 -10.72 0.24
CA PHE A 102 -1.68 -9.86 -0.44
C PHE A 102 -2.09 -9.52 -1.88
N ASP A 103 -2.77 -10.44 -2.59
CA ASP A 103 -3.42 -10.16 -3.87
C ASP A 103 -4.43 -9.01 -3.74
N TYR A 104 -5.40 -9.14 -2.83
CA TYR A 104 -6.40 -8.09 -2.57
C TYR A 104 -5.76 -6.79 -2.07
N MET A 105 -4.87 -6.90 -1.10
CA MET A 105 -4.22 -5.78 -0.42
C MET A 105 -3.35 -4.96 -1.37
N SER A 106 -2.68 -5.60 -2.34
CA SER A 106 -1.86 -4.90 -3.33
C SER A 106 -2.65 -3.85 -4.12
N ARG A 107 -3.86 -4.21 -4.58
CA ARG A 107 -4.73 -3.32 -5.35
C ARG A 107 -5.31 -2.23 -4.46
N GLN A 108 -5.80 -2.62 -3.28
CA GLN A 108 -6.44 -1.68 -2.37
C GLN A 108 -5.45 -0.68 -1.79
N TYR A 109 -4.20 -1.08 -1.53
CA TYR A 109 -3.19 -0.15 -1.05
C TYR A 109 -2.79 0.86 -2.13
N VAL A 110 -2.67 0.43 -3.38
CA VAL A 110 -2.48 1.35 -4.51
C VAL A 110 -3.65 2.32 -4.63
N TYR A 111 -4.89 1.84 -4.58
CA TYR A 111 -6.07 2.71 -4.63
C TYR A 111 -6.13 3.68 -3.46
N PHE A 112 -5.79 3.21 -2.27
CA PHE A 112 -5.68 4.05 -1.09
C PHE A 112 -4.71 5.20 -1.34
N LEU A 113 -3.47 4.91 -1.77
CA LEU A 113 -2.46 5.92 -2.05
C LEU A 113 -2.89 6.94 -3.10
N ILE A 114 -3.47 6.50 -4.23
CA ILE A 114 -3.84 7.42 -5.32
C ILE A 114 -5.08 8.27 -5.00
N ASP A 115 -5.91 7.84 -4.04
CA ASP A 115 -7.04 8.62 -3.52
C ASP A 115 -6.59 9.73 -2.56
N LEU A 116 -5.30 9.79 -2.21
CA LEU A 116 -4.75 10.88 -1.43
C LEU A 116 -4.86 12.21 -2.20
N PRO A 117 -5.47 13.27 -1.63
CA PRO A 117 -5.47 14.59 -2.23
C PRO A 117 -4.04 15.06 -2.49
N ASP A 118 -3.78 15.64 -3.66
CA ASP A 118 -2.44 16.10 -4.07
C ASP A 118 -1.36 15.00 -3.94
N PHE A 119 -1.70 13.73 -4.20
CA PHE A 119 -0.79 12.58 -4.07
C PHE A 119 0.59 12.81 -4.66
N GLU A 120 0.67 13.30 -5.92
CA GLU A 120 1.94 13.58 -6.59
C GLU A 120 2.80 14.59 -5.82
N LYS A 121 2.16 15.64 -5.29
CA LYS A 121 2.84 16.66 -4.50
C LYS A 121 3.42 16.03 -3.25
N HIS A 122 2.64 15.24 -2.50
CA HIS A 122 3.14 14.56 -1.30
C HIS A 122 4.26 13.56 -1.59
N VAL A 123 4.28 12.94 -2.76
CA VAL A 123 5.33 11.97 -3.16
C VAL A 123 6.65 12.67 -3.50
N PHE A 124 6.62 13.89 -4.03
CA PHE A 124 7.81 14.56 -4.58
C PHE A 124 8.18 15.90 -3.91
N ASN A 125 7.38 16.43 -2.98
CA ASN A 125 7.61 17.78 -2.41
C ASN A 125 8.83 17.92 -1.51
N ASP A 126 9.48 16.84 -1.08
CA ASP A 126 10.65 16.89 -0.18
C ASP A 126 12.00 16.74 -0.90
N ARG A 127 12.08 16.99 -2.21
CA ARG A 127 13.36 16.94 -2.97
C ARG A 127 13.93 18.30 -3.38
N GLU A 128 13.46 19.40 -2.80
CA GLU A 128 13.98 20.76 -3.06
C GLU A 128 14.65 21.45 -1.85
N HIS A 129 15.20 20.70 -0.90
CA HIS A 129 16.06 21.25 0.17
C HIS A 129 17.40 20.54 0.27
#